data_AF-A0A2S5G965-F1
#
_entry.id   AF-A0A2S5G965-F1
#
_cell.length_a   1.000
_cell.length_b   1.000
_cell.length_c   1.000
_cell.angle_alpha   90.00
_cell.angle_beta   90.00
_cell.angle_gamma   90.00
#
_symmetry.space_group_name_H-M   'P 1'
#
loop_
_entity.id
_entity.type
_entity.pdbx_description
1 polymer ?
#
loop_
_entity_poly.entity_id
_entity_poly.type
_entity_poly.pdbx_seq_one_letter_code
_entity_poly.pdbx_strand_id
1 'polypeptide(L)'
;MGGILLDWSKTKTIFIVVFFILNIFLFTLFLKKYQSMQLDELPELTIDQRMAEDNITYSNLPTTSEPHPYLNARVHRFSNTDINELEGQTASVKYDIVLDSQLNTPIDLEDPSSPDELREYIDEYVMGGEQYRLWSYEEEEDRLIYYQHFEDMPIYHNITGRMVVHLNDQDQVISYEQTMLTSIEEFAEDQNLINPRQALEGFYRRNAIEPNSTVVDYELGYYTFIQLNETAAETQVLTPTWRMVFEQEDGDQESLYINAVNPSLIEIDLESLEFEQLEEIEETVE
;
A
#
# COMPACT_ATOMS: atom_id res chain seq x y z
N MET A 1 -85.24 21.71 12.71
CA MET A 1 -84.43 22.79 12.12
C MET A 1 -83.34 23.16 13.10
N GLY A 2 -82.06 23.09 12.69
CA GLY A 2 -80.91 23.42 13.53
C GLY A 2 -79.64 22.77 13.01
N GLY A 3 -79.25 23.08 11.76
CA GLY A 3 -77.97 22.69 11.21
C GLY A 3 -76.87 23.61 11.75
N ILE A 4 -75.86 23.05 12.40
CA ILE A 4 -74.67 23.77 12.85
C ILE A 4 -73.88 24.12 11.58
N LEU A 5 -73.97 25.37 11.12
CA LEU A 5 -73.05 25.89 10.11
C LEU A 5 -71.66 25.93 10.74
N LEU A 6 -70.75 25.09 10.24
CA LEU A 6 -69.33 25.15 10.57
C LEU A 6 -68.82 26.56 10.20
N ASP A 7 -68.47 27.37 11.19
CA ASP A 7 -67.94 28.72 11.00
C ASP A 7 -66.56 28.64 10.33
N TRP A 8 -66.55 28.60 9.01
CA TRP A 8 -65.35 28.50 8.18
C TRP A 8 -64.38 29.67 8.40
N SER A 9 -64.88 30.83 8.84
CA SER A 9 -64.07 31.96 9.28
C SER A 9 -63.27 31.66 10.56
N LYS A 10 -63.85 30.92 11.52
CA LYS A 10 -63.19 30.56 12.78
C LYS A 10 -62.10 29.51 12.55
N THR A 11 -62.35 28.51 11.71
CA THR A 11 -61.34 27.49 11.37
C THR A 11 -60.13 28.09 10.66
N LYS A 12 -60.34 29.07 9.75
CA LYS A 12 -59.23 29.81 9.10
C LYS A 12 -58.39 30.59 10.10
N THR A 13 -59.03 31.31 11.02
CA THR A 13 -58.33 32.10 12.04
C THR A 13 -57.51 31.20 12.97
N ILE A 14 -58.06 30.05 13.38
CA ILE A 14 -57.32 29.07 14.19
C ILE A 14 -56.08 28.55 13.43
N PHE A 15 -56.21 28.25 12.14
CA PHE A 15 -55.08 27.76 11.33
C PHE A 15 -53.97 28.82 11.20
N ILE A 16 -54.33 30.09 11.02
CA ILE A 16 -53.38 31.21 10.97
C ILE A 16 -52.65 31.37 12.32
N VAL A 17 -53.37 31.29 13.44
CA VAL A 17 -52.78 31.43 14.79
C VAL A 17 -51.83 30.27 15.10
N VAL A 18 -52.23 29.03 14.79
CA VAL A 18 -51.38 27.84 15.00
C VAL A 18 -50.12 27.93 14.14
N PHE A 19 -50.25 28.31 12.87
CA PHE A 19 -49.10 28.51 11.99
C PHE A 19 -48.16 29.60 12.54
N PHE A 20 -48.70 30.69 13.06
CA PHE A 20 -47.90 31.78 13.63
C PHE A 20 -47.12 31.34 14.88
N ILE A 21 -47.74 30.58 15.79
CA ILE A 21 -47.07 30.02 16.97
C ILE A 21 -45.96 29.06 16.56
N LEU A 22 -46.21 28.20 15.56
CA LEU A 22 -45.22 27.28 15.02
C LEU A 22 -44.03 28.03 14.40
N ASN A 23 -44.27 29.14 13.70
CA ASN A 23 -43.19 29.97 13.14
C ASN A 23 -42.35 30.63 14.23
N ILE A 24 -42.96 31.13 15.31
CA ILE A 24 -42.22 31.69 16.45
C ILE A 24 -41.38 30.60 17.13
N PHE A 25 -41.93 29.40 17.29
CA PHE A 25 -41.20 28.27 17.85
C PHE A 25 -39.99 27.89 16.97
N LEU A 26 -40.20 27.77 15.66
CA LEU A 26 -39.14 27.51 14.68
C LEU A 26 -38.07 28.61 14.69
N PHE A 27 -38.47 29.88 14.75
CA PHE A 27 -37.55 31.01 14.83
C PHE A 27 -36.71 30.97 16.11
N THR A 28 -37.32 30.59 17.24
CA THR A 28 -36.61 30.42 18.51
C THR A 28 -35.61 29.26 18.45
N LEU A 29 -35.97 28.13 17.82
CA LEU A 29 -35.04 27.02 17.57
C LEU A 29 -33.90 27.44 16.63
N PHE A 30 -34.21 28.22 15.58
CA PHE A 30 -33.23 28.74 14.65
C PHE A 30 -32.24 29.67 15.36
N LEU A 31 -32.71 30.62 16.17
CA LEU A 31 -31.83 31.51 16.94
C LEU A 31 -30.95 30.75 17.93
N LYS A 32 -31.51 29.74 18.63
CA LYS A 32 -30.72 28.88 19.53
C LYS A 32 -29.62 28.12 18.78
N LYS A 33 -29.94 27.53 17.62
CA LYS A 33 -28.98 26.84 16.77
C LYS A 33 -27.92 27.79 16.21
N TYR A 34 -28.32 28.98 15.79
CA TYR A 34 -27.43 30.01 15.27
C TYR A 34 -26.50 30.56 16.35
N GLN A 35 -26.98 30.72 17.59
CA GLN A 35 -26.16 31.11 18.73
C GLN A 35 -25.22 30.00 19.20
N SER A 36 -25.66 28.73 19.18
CA SER A 36 -24.76 27.60 19.49
C SER A 36 -23.66 27.41 18.43
N MET A 37 -23.91 27.84 17.18
CA MET A 37 -22.89 27.91 16.12
C MET A 37 -21.96 29.13 16.27
N GLN A 38 -22.25 30.06 17.18
CA GLN A 38 -21.46 31.27 17.46
C GLN A 38 -20.75 31.24 18.82
N LEU A 39 -20.90 30.16 19.60
CA LEU A 39 -19.92 29.87 20.65
C LEU A 39 -18.60 29.68 19.90
N ASP A 40 -17.64 30.58 20.14
CA ASP A 40 -16.33 30.57 19.52
C ASP A 40 -15.82 29.13 19.43
N GLU A 41 -15.91 28.55 18.23
CA GLU A 41 -15.16 27.35 17.92
C GLU A 41 -13.71 27.78 18.14
N LEU A 42 -13.08 27.23 19.19
CA LEU A 42 -11.64 27.33 19.35
C LEU A 42 -11.04 27.06 17.96
N PRO A 43 -10.17 27.94 17.43
CA PRO A 43 -9.63 27.75 16.10
C PRO A 43 -9.05 26.34 16.05
N GLU A 44 -9.65 25.49 15.19
CA GLU A 44 -9.21 24.11 15.03
C GLU A 44 -7.72 24.16 14.70
N LEU A 45 -6.91 23.48 15.50
CA LEU A 45 -5.47 23.45 15.28
C LEU A 45 -5.21 22.96 13.86
N THR A 46 -4.37 23.70 13.14
CA THR A 46 -3.89 23.26 11.83
C THR A 46 -3.22 21.89 11.95
N ILE A 47 -3.16 21.13 10.86
CA ILE A 47 -2.51 19.81 10.88
C ILE A 47 -1.07 19.89 11.38
N ASP A 48 -0.34 20.94 11.00
CA ASP A 48 1.03 21.18 11.46
C ASP A 48 1.10 21.39 12.97
N GLN A 49 0.15 22.13 13.55
CA GLN A 49 0.09 22.35 15.00
C GLN A 49 -0.25 21.06 15.74
N ARG A 50 -1.19 20.26 15.22
CA ARG A 50 -1.57 18.99 15.85
C ARG A 50 -0.42 17.98 15.81
N MET A 51 0.24 17.85 14.65
CA MET A 51 1.44 17.02 14.53
C MET A 51 2.56 17.47 15.46
N ALA A 52 2.73 18.79 15.64
CA ALA A 52 3.71 19.32 16.59
C ALA A 52 3.35 19.05 18.06
N GLU A 53 2.06 19.08 18.42
CA GLU A 53 1.59 18.67 19.76
C GLU A 53 1.80 17.19 20.03
N ASP A 54 1.65 16.35 19.00
CA ASP A 54 1.92 14.91 19.06
C ASP A 54 3.42 14.58 18.90
N ASN A 55 4.30 15.58 18.90
CA ASN A 55 5.75 15.43 18.72
C ASN A 55 6.16 14.63 17.47
N ILE A 56 5.39 14.71 16.38
CA ILE A 56 5.75 14.08 15.11
C ILE A 56 6.88 14.88 14.48
N THR A 57 8.04 14.25 14.28
CA THR A 57 9.19 14.89 13.66
C THR A 57 9.42 14.39 12.24
N TYR A 58 9.85 15.29 11.37
CA TYR A 58 10.19 14.98 9.98
C TYR A 58 11.18 16.02 9.48
N SER A 59 12.10 15.60 8.62
CA SER A 59 13.04 16.51 7.94
C SER A 59 12.37 17.15 6.71
N ASN A 60 13.10 17.94 5.92
CA ASN A 60 12.55 18.69 4.77
C ASN A 60 11.89 17.77 3.71
N LEU A 61 10.64 17.37 3.93
CA LEU A 61 9.86 16.60 2.97
C LEU A 61 9.50 17.46 1.76
N PRO A 62 9.68 16.95 0.52
CA PRO A 62 9.28 17.65 -0.68
C PRO A 62 7.79 18.03 -0.66
N THR A 63 7.50 19.26 -1.09
CA THR A 63 6.13 19.77 -1.27
C THR A 63 5.69 19.71 -2.74
N THR A 64 6.42 18.96 -3.55
CA THR A 64 6.14 18.69 -4.97
C THR A 64 6.46 17.24 -5.27
N SER A 65 5.79 16.65 -6.25
CA SER A 65 6.09 15.34 -6.79
C SER A 65 6.05 15.42 -8.31
N GLU A 66 6.91 14.66 -8.96
CA GLU A 66 6.78 14.42 -10.40
C GLU A 66 5.57 13.49 -10.63
N PRO A 67 4.79 13.71 -11.72
CA PRO A 67 3.74 12.79 -12.13
C PRO A 67 4.32 11.44 -12.57
N HIS A 68 3.61 10.35 -12.29
CA HIS A 68 3.94 9.03 -12.83
C HIS A 68 2.67 8.33 -13.33
N PRO A 69 2.76 7.49 -14.37
CA PRO A 69 1.64 6.71 -14.86
C PRO A 69 1.35 5.52 -13.94
N TYR A 70 0.15 4.96 -14.08
CA TYR A 70 -0.07 3.57 -13.66
C TYR A 70 0.65 2.63 -14.62
N LEU A 71 0.99 1.43 -14.14
CA LEU A 71 1.61 0.40 -14.97
C LEU A 71 0.65 -0.77 -15.17
N ASN A 72 0.84 -1.43 -16.29
CA ASN A 72 0.20 -2.69 -16.63
C ASN A 72 1.30 -3.75 -16.76
N ALA A 73 1.29 -4.76 -15.90
CA ALA A 73 2.33 -5.79 -15.85
C ALA A 73 1.72 -7.17 -16.05
N ARG A 74 2.42 -8.10 -16.70
CA ARG A 74 1.97 -9.47 -16.88
C ARG A 74 2.71 -10.41 -15.96
N VAL A 75 2.00 -11.37 -15.38
CA VAL A 75 2.65 -12.45 -14.62
C VAL A 75 3.35 -13.37 -15.61
N HIS A 76 4.64 -13.59 -15.40
CA HIS A 76 5.42 -14.53 -16.21
C HIS A 76 5.04 -15.96 -15.84
N ARG A 77 4.72 -16.77 -16.85
CA ARG A 77 4.54 -18.21 -16.68
C ARG A 77 5.82 -18.90 -17.11
N PHE A 78 6.50 -19.51 -16.15
CA PHE A 78 7.75 -20.21 -16.41
C PHE A 78 7.49 -21.50 -17.19
N SER A 79 8.42 -21.82 -18.07
CA SER A 79 8.37 -22.98 -18.94
C SER A 79 9.64 -23.80 -18.81
N ASN A 80 9.62 -25.03 -19.35
CA ASN A 80 10.83 -25.85 -19.43
C ASN A 80 11.96 -25.17 -20.24
N THR A 81 11.63 -24.26 -21.16
CA THR A 81 12.66 -23.52 -21.90
C THR A 81 13.43 -22.60 -20.96
N ASP A 82 12.72 -21.87 -20.10
CA ASP A 82 13.31 -20.93 -19.14
C ASP A 82 14.26 -21.66 -18.19
N ILE A 83 13.87 -22.85 -17.70
CA ILE A 83 14.72 -23.69 -16.85
C ILE A 83 16.00 -24.14 -17.56
N ASN A 84 15.90 -24.54 -18.83
CA ASN A 84 17.04 -25.10 -19.58
C ASN A 84 18.12 -24.05 -19.91
N GLU A 85 17.79 -22.76 -19.82
CA GLU A 85 18.73 -21.65 -20.03
C GLU A 85 19.55 -21.33 -18.77
N LEU A 86 19.16 -21.87 -17.61
CA LEU A 86 19.85 -21.60 -16.34
C LEU A 86 21.10 -22.48 -16.19
N GLU A 87 22.23 -21.84 -15.92
CA GLU A 87 23.50 -22.50 -15.70
C GLU A 87 23.84 -22.56 -14.19
N GLY A 88 24.54 -23.62 -13.76
CA GLY A 88 25.01 -23.71 -12.36
C GLY A 88 23.94 -24.11 -11.33
N GLN A 89 22.72 -24.45 -11.77
CA GLN A 89 21.61 -24.79 -10.89
C GLN A 89 20.69 -25.86 -11.49
N THR A 90 19.82 -26.41 -10.65
CA THR A 90 18.74 -27.32 -11.04
C THR A 90 17.42 -26.67 -10.65
N ALA A 91 16.58 -26.34 -11.64
CA ALA A 91 15.31 -25.66 -11.40
C ALA A 91 14.09 -26.48 -11.83
N SER A 92 12.95 -26.15 -11.23
CA SER A 92 11.62 -26.69 -11.53
C SER A 92 10.58 -25.56 -11.50
N VAL A 93 9.42 -25.78 -12.11
CA VAL A 93 8.29 -24.83 -12.04
C VAL A 93 7.21 -25.39 -11.11
N LYS A 94 6.74 -24.58 -10.16
CA LYS A 94 5.55 -24.82 -9.34
C LYS A 94 4.44 -23.84 -9.78
N TYR A 95 3.20 -24.32 -9.82
CA TYR A 95 2.00 -23.53 -10.11
C TYR A 95 2.07 -22.67 -11.40
N ASP A 96 2.86 -23.11 -12.39
CA ASP A 96 3.22 -22.40 -13.63
C ASP A 96 3.92 -21.03 -13.48
N ILE A 97 3.97 -20.43 -12.29
CA ILE A 97 4.43 -19.05 -12.08
C ILE A 97 5.55 -18.91 -11.05
N VAL A 98 5.89 -19.98 -10.34
CA VAL A 98 7.01 -20.01 -9.38
C VAL A 98 8.13 -20.84 -9.97
N LEU A 99 9.30 -20.23 -10.14
CA LEU A 99 10.53 -20.94 -10.45
C LEU A 99 11.22 -21.29 -9.14
N ASP A 100 11.39 -22.58 -8.88
CA ASP A 100 12.11 -23.10 -7.70
C ASP A 100 13.47 -23.63 -8.16
N SER A 101 14.54 -23.02 -7.68
CA SER A 101 15.91 -23.26 -8.14
C SER A 101 16.83 -23.69 -6.98
N GLN A 102 17.55 -24.78 -7.20
CA GLN A 102 18.54 -25.32 -6.27
C GLN A 102 19.95 -25.09 -6.85
N LEU A 103 20.81 -24.41 -6.09
CA LEU A 103 22.17 -24.10 -6.54
C LEU A 103 23.04 -25.36 -6.47
N ASN A 104 23.82 -25.61 -7.52
CA ASN A 104 24.72 -26.77 -7.52
C ASN A 104 25.89 -26.58 -6.55
N THR A 105 26.28 -25.34 -6.27
CA THR A 105 27.32 -24.95 -5.31
C THR A 105 26.77 -23.84 -4.43
N PRO A 106 26.73 -24.02 -3.10
CA PRO A 106 26.31 -22.97 -2.18
C PRO A 106 27.22 -21.73 -2.27
N ILE A 107 26.65 -20.55 -2.02
CA ILE A 107 27.38 -19.28 -2.02
C ILE A 107 27.50 -18.81 -0.57
N ASP A 108 28.73 -18.70 -0.07
CA ASP A 108 29.01 -18.17 1.27
C ASP A 108 28.69 -16.67 1.32
N LEU A 109 27.90 -16.23 2.31
CA LEU A 109 27.68 -14.82 2.61
C LEU A 109 28.57 -14.38 3.78
N GLU A 110 29.24 -13.23 3.66
CA GLU A 110 29.98 -12.65 4.79
C GLU A 110 29.02 -12.01 5.81
N ASP A 111 27.96 -11.37 5.31
CA ASP A 111 26.89 -10.75 6.09
C ASP A 111 25.55 -10.87 5.34
N PRO A 112 24.62 -11.75 5.78
CA PRO A 112 23.30 -11.90 5.18
C PRO A 112 22.46 -10.63 5.17
N SER A 113 22.73 -9.66 6.05
CA SER A 113 22.01 -8.39 6.09
C SER A 113 22.45 -7.41 4.99
N SER A 114 23.63 -7.63 4.40
CA SER A 114 24.19 -6.82 3.31
C SER A 114 25.04 -7.68 2.34
N PRO A 115 24.44 -8.65 1.63
CA PRO A 115 25.12 -9.63 0.79
C PRO A 115 25.53 -9.03 -0.57
N ASP A 116 26.51 -8.14 -0.58
CA ASP A 116 27.05 -7.54 -1.80
C ASP A 116 27.55 -8.61 -2.79
N GLU A 117 28.05 -9.74 -2.28
CA GLU A 117 28.54 -10.88 -3.08
C GLU A 117 27.44 -11.55 -3.89
N LEU A 118 26.21 -11.56 -3.34
CA LEU A 118 25.07 -12.19 -3.98
C LEU A 118 24.56 -11.36 -5.17
N ARG A 119 24.90 -10.06 -5.21
CA ARG A 119 24.43 -9.16 -6.27
C ARG A 119 24.91 -9.60 -7.65
N GLU A 120 26.20 -9.89 -7.79
CA GLU A 120 26.78 -10.32 -9.07
C GLU A 120 26.18 -11.66 -9.52
N TYR A 121 25.94 -12.57 -8.58
CA TYR A 121 25.34 -13.86 -8.87
C TYR A 121 23.90 -13.73 -9.38
N ILE A 122 23.07 -12.94 -8.69
CA ILE A 122 21.68 -12.70 -9.11
C ILE A 122 21.66 -12.10 -10.52
N ASP A 123 22.49 -11.10 -10.79
CA ASP A 123 22.51 -10.41 -12.09
C ASP A 123 22.91 -11.32 -13.27
N GLU A 124 23.78 -12.31 -13.03
CA GLU A 124 24.30 -13.17 -14.09
C GLU A 124 23.52 -14.48 -14.24
N TYR A 125 23.06 -15.08 -13.14
CA TYR A 125 22.53 -16.45 -13.12
C TYR A 125 21.03 -16.54 -12.81
N VAL A 126 20.39 -15.47 -12.33
CA VAL A 126 18.94 -15.43 -12.12
C VAL A 126 18.27 -14.73 -13.28
N MET A 127 17.18 -15.31 -13.79
CA MET A 127 16.41 -14.72 -14.88
C MET A 127 15.88 -13.34 -14.49
N GLY A 128 16.29 -12.29 -15.20
CA GLY A 128 15.91 -10.92 -14.88
C GLY A 128 16.46 -10.43 -13.54
N GLY A 129 17.53 -11.03 -13.02
CA GLY A 129 18.13 -10.71 -11.73
C GLY A 129 18.47 -9.24 -11.55
N GLU A 130 18.77 -8.54 -12.65
CA GLU A 130 19.05 -7.11 -12.67
C GLU A 130 17.87 -6.25 -12.21
N GLN A 131 16.66 -6.81 -12.17
CA GLN A 131 15.43 -6.14 -11.72
C GLN A 131 15.14 -6.37 -10.23
N TYR A 132 15.80 -7.32 -9.57
CA TYR A 132 15.54 -7.60 -8.15
C TYR A 132 16.50 -6.83 -7.27
N ARG A 133 16.01 -6.25 -6.17
CA ARG A 133 16.86 -5.66 -5.13
C ARG A 133 16.48 -6.24 -3.78
N LEU A 134 17.47 -6.39 -2.91
CA LEU A 134 17.28 -6.85 -1.55
C LEU A 134 16.34 -5.89 -0.84
N TRP A 135 15.33 -6.46 -0.18
CA TRP A 135 14.36 -5.73 0.61
C TRP A 135 14.57 -5.96 2.10
N SER A 136 14.69 -7.22 2.51
CA SER A 136 14.86 -7.61 3.91
C SER A 136 15.60 -8.93 4.04
N TYR A 137 16.27 -9.10 5.18
CA TYR A 137 16.73 -10.39 5.68
C TYR A 137 15.82 -10.79 6.84
N GLU A 138 15.16 -11.94 6.70
CA GLU A 138 14.29 -12.53 7.72
C GLU A 138 15.09 -13.59 8.47
N GLU A 139 15.80 -13.15 9.52
CA GLU A 139 16.73 -13.98 10.30
C GLU A 139 16.07 -15.21 10.93
N GLU A 140 14.79 -15.12 11.34
CA GLU A 140 14.08 -16.25 11.96
C GLU A 140 13.81 -17.41 10.98
N GLU A 141 13.68 -17.10 9.69
CA GLU A 141 13.37 -18.05 8.62
C GLU A 141 14.57 -18.32 7.70
N ASP A 142 15.75 -17.79 8.05
CA ASP A 142 17.01 -17.91 7.29
C ASP A 142 16.83 -17.61 5.79
N ARG A 143 16.11 -16.53 5.48
CA ARG A 143 15.77 -16.16 4.09
C ARG A 143 15.91 -14.67 3.79
N LEU A 144 16.29 -14.35 2.55
CA LEU A 144 16.36 -12.99 2.05
C LEU A 144 15.22 -12.73 1.05
N ILE A 145 14.56 -11.60 1.21
CA ILE A 145 13.47 -11.18 0.35
C ILE A 145 13.97 -10.12 -0.61
N TYR A 146 13.70 -10.32 -1.89
CA TYR A 146 13.99 -9.39 -2.96
C TYR A 146 12.71 -8.98 -3.67
N TYR A 147 12.53 -7.68 -3.90
CA TYR A 147 11.44 -7.18 -4.73
C TYR A 147 11.91 -6.78 -6.11
N GLN A 148 11.08 -7.08 -7.11
CA GLN A 148 11.29 -6.63 -8.46
C GLN A 148 11.08 -5.12 -8.54
N HIS A 149 11.91 -4.45 -9.33
CA HIS A 149 11.88 -3.02 -9.58
C HIS A 149 11.47 -2.76 -11.02
N PHE A 150 10.67 -1.71 -11.20
CA PHE A 150 10.48 -1.07 -12.49
C PHE A 150 11.32 0.20 -12.52
N GLU A 151 12.32 0.23 -13.39
CA GLU A 151 13.39 1.22 -13.32
C GLU A 151 14.05 1.21 -11.93
N ASP A 152 14.05 2.34 -11.22
CA ASP A 152 14.58 2.47 -9.87
C ASP A 152 13.49 2.40 -8.78
N MET A 153 12.24 2.09 -9.15
CA MET A 153 11.10 2.05 -8.23
C MET A 153 10.72 0.61 -7.83
N PRO A 154 10.65 0.29 -6.53
CA PRO A 154 10.26 -1.04 -6.07
C PRO A 154 8.79 -1.32 -6.38
N ILE A 155 8.49 -2.59 -6.69
CA ILE A 155 7.13 -3.12 -6.71
C ILE A 155 6.89 -3.75 -5.33
N TYR A 156 6.31 -2.97 -4.43
CA TYR A 156 6.10 -3.35 -3.04
C TYR A 156 5.19 -4.57 -2.92
N HIS A 157 5.61 -5.53 -2.09
CA HIS A 157 4.74 -6.60 -1.55
C HIS A 157 3.93 -7.34 -2.62
N ASN A 158 4.54 -7.60 -3.78
CA ASN A 158 3.87 -8.30 -4.88
C ASN A 158 4.33 -9.76 -4.93
N ILE A 159 3.45 -10.68 -4.57
CA ILE A 159 3.74 -12.13 -4.60
C ILE A 159 4.16 -12.64 -5.99
N THR A 160 3.78 -11.95 -7.07
CA THR A 160 4.13 -12.31 -8.46
C THR A 160 5.33 -11.55 -9.05
N GLY A 161 6.01 -10.74 -8.26
CA GLY A 161 7.19 -9.98 -8.67
C GLY A 161 8.22 -9.92 -7.54
N ARG A 162 8.54 -11.07 -6.95
CA ARG A 162 9.49 -11.18 -5.84
C ARG A 162 10.36 -12.42 -5.97
N MET A 163 11.49 -12.41 -5.26
CA MET A 163 12.37 -13.56 -5.12
C MET A 163 12.68 -13.78 -3.65
N VAL A 164 12.66 -15.04 -3.23
CA VAL A 164 12.99 -15.48 -1.88
C VAL A 164 14.24 -16.36 -1.98
N VAL A 165 15.32 -15.93 -1.35
CA VAL A 165 16.59 -16.66 -1.33
C VAL A 165 16.71 -17.35 0.01
N HIS A 166 16.98 -18.64 0.01
CA HIS A 166 17.04 -19.47 1.21
C HIS A 166 18.49 -19.78 1.59
N LEU A 167 18.79 -19.63 2.88
CA LEU A 167 20.08 -19.93 3.48
C LEU A 167 20.07 -21.28 4.20
N ASN A 168 21.26 -21.77 4.54
CA ASN A 168 21.44 -22.85 5.49
C ASN A 168 22.01 -22.32 6.82
N ASP A 169 22.13 -23.19 7.82
CA ASP A 169 22.69 -22.91 9.16
C ASP A 169 24.12 -22.31 9.17
N GLN A 170 24.77 -22.20 8.01
CA GLN A 170 26.12 -21.67 7.84
C GLN A 170 26.13 -20.39 6.97
N ASP A 171 25.00 -19.72 6.85
CA ASP A 171 24.82 -18.48 6.09
C ASP A 171 25.18 -18.62 4.60
N GLN A 172 24.98 -19.83 4.04
CA GLN A 172 25.22 -20.09 2.62
C GLN A 172 23.91 -20.11 1.84
N VAL A 173 23.87 -19.41 0.71
CA VAL A 173 22.75 -19.48 -0.22
C VAL A 173 22.72 -20.85 -0.87
N ILE A 174 21.59 -21.55 -0.72
CA ILE A 174 21.41 -22.92 -1.24
C ILE A 174 20.36 -23.00 -2.34
N SER A 175 19.35 -22.14 -2.30
CA SER A 175 18.25 -22.14 -3.25
C SER A 175 17.54 -20.80 -3.29
N TYR A 176 16.73 -20.61 -4.31
CA TYR A 176 15.81 -19.49 -4.37
C TYR A 176 14.51 -19.87 -5.07
N GLU A 177 13.45 -19.17 -4.71
CA GLU A 177 12.17 -19.21 -5.38
C GLU A 177 11.87 -17.85 -5.98
N GLN A 178 11.36 -17.83 -7.20
CA GLN A 178 11.17 -16.60 -7.96
C GLN A 178 9.81 -16.56 -8.64
N THR A 179 9.13 -15.43 -8.52
CA THR A 179 8.04 -15.03 -9.39
C THR A 179 8.45 -13.76 -10.13
N MET A 180 7.93 -13.56 -11.34
CA MET A 180 8.36 -12.45 -12.18
C MET A 180 7.20 -11.77 -12.89
N LEU A 181 7.20 -10.44 -12.88
CA LEU A 181 6.40 -9.63 -13.76
C LEU A 181 7.18 -9.33 -15.06
N THR A 182 6.53 -9.48 -16.20
CA THR A 182 7.05 -9.16 -17.53
C THR A 182 6.12 -8.22 -18.26
N SER A 183 6.57 -7.68 -19.40
CA SER A 183 5.76 -6.76 -20.22
C SER A 183 5.16 -5.62 -19.39
N ILE A 184 5.97 -5.01 -18.52
CA ILE A 184 5.57 -3.87 -17.71
C ILE A 184 5.47 -2.65 -18.64
N GLU A 185 4.24 -2.19 -18.87
CA GLU A 185 3.91 -1.10 -19.78
C GLU A 185 3.28 0.07 -19.01
N GLU A 186 3.70 1.28 -19.32
CA GLU A 186 3.09 2.50 -18.79
C GLU A 186 1.74 2.78 -19.47
N PHE A 187 0.74 3.21 -18.70
CA PHE A 187 -0.43 3.84 -19.29
C PHE A 187 -0.09 5.20 -19.88
N ALA A 188 -0.82 5.58 -20.93
CA ALA A 188 -0.54 6.78 -21.71
C ALA A 188 -0.74 8.11 -20.95
N GLU A 189 -1.39 8.08 -19.77
CA GLU A 189 -1.69 9.28 -18.99
C GLU A 189 -1.00 9.23 -17.63
N ASP A 190 -0.09 10.17 -17.42
CA ASP A 190 0.54 10.41 -16.12
C ASP A 190 -0.49 10.86 -15.09
N GLN A 191 -0.33 10.38 -13.87
CA GLN A 191 -1.18 10.76 -12.75
C GLN A 191 -0.49 11.82 -11.91
N ASN A 192 -1.24 12.85 -11.50
CA ASN A 192 -0.75 13.79 -10.51
C ASN A 192 -0.68 13.09 -9.16
N LEU A 193 0.51 13.08 -8.58
CA LEU A 193 0.75 12.45 -7.29
C LEU A 193 0.64 13.46 -6.15
N ILE A 194 0.17 13.00 -5.00
CA ILE A 194 0.44 13.71 -3.75
C ILE A 194 1.96 13.73 -3.53
N ASN A 195 2.46 14.82 -2.97
CA ASN A 195 3.86 14.90 -2.59
C ASN A 195 4.11 14.20 -1.22
N PRO A 196 5.38 13.93 -0.86
CA PRO A 196 5.71 13.36 0.44
C PRO A 196 5.09 14.11 1.62
N ARG A 197 5.08 15.46 1.61
CA ARG A 197 4.44 16.22 2.70
C ARG A 197 2.94 15.87 2.85
N GLN A 198 2.22 15.76 1.73
CA GLN A 198 0.81 15.38 1.70
C GLN A 198 0.58 13.91 2.08
N ALA A 199 1.50 13.01 1.75
CA ALA A 199 1.46 11.61 2.20
C ALA A 199 1.54 11.52 3.73
N LEU A 200 2.48 12.25 4.35
CA LEU A 200 2.60 12.34 5.81
C LEU A 200 1.32 12.89 6.46
N GLU A 201 0.75 13.97 5.92
CA GLU A 201 -0.56 14.46 6.36
C GLU A 201 -1.66 13.39 6.21
N GLY A 202 -1.60 12.59 5.15
CA GLY A 202 -2.53 11.50 4.86
C GLY A 202 -2.50 10.39 5.90
N PHE A 203 -1.30 9.98 6.34
CA PHE A 203 -1.09 9.04 7.44
C PHE A 203 -1.62 9.62 8.77
N TYR A 204 -1.23 10.86 9.09
CA TYR A 204 -1.64 11.53 10.33
C TYR A 204 -3.16 11.70 10.45
N ARG A 205 -3.84 12.15 9.39
CA ARG A 205 -5.31 12.35 9.40
C ARG A 205 -6.10 11.07 9.65
N ARG A 206 -5.49 9.91 9.38
CA ARG A 206 -6.10 8.59 9.56
C ARG A 206 -5.68 7.93 10.86
N ASN A 207 -4.92 8.62 11.70
CA ASN A 207 -4.34 8.09 12.94
C ASN A 207 -3.51 6.82 12.69
N ALA A 208 -2.80 6.77 11.55
CA ALA A 208 -1.93 5.64 11.20
C ALA A 208 -0.53 5.75 11.83
N ILE A 209 -0.19 6.91 12.40
CA ILE A 209 1.09 7.15 13.04
C ILE A 209 0.87 7.51 14.51
N GLU A 210 1.73 6.98 15.37
CA GLU A 210 1.68 7.23 16.80
C GLU A 210 2.34 8.57 17.17
N PRO A 211 1.97 9.17 18.31
CA PRO A 211 2.71 10.30 18.85
C PRO A 211 4.18 9.95 19.12
N ASN A 212 5.05 10.96 19.02
CA ASN A 212 6.52 10.84 19.15
C ASN A 212 7.21 10.05 18.02
N SER A 213 6.53 9.73 16.92
CA SER A 213 7.17 9.13 15.76
C SER A 213 8.01 10.13 14.95
N THR A 214 9.08 9.61 14.33
CA THR A 214 9.98 10.36 13.46
C THR A 214 9.98 9.75 12.06
N VAL A 215 9.76 10.56 11.03
CA VAL A 215 9.95 10.11 9.64
C VAL A 215 11.44 10.02 9.35
N VAL A 216 11.93 8.80 9.14
CA VAL A 216 13.35 8.52 8.88
C VAL A 216 13.64 8.29 7.40
N ASP A 217 12.65 7.80 6.64
CA ASP A 217 12.81 7.56 5.21
C ASP A 217 11.47 7.67 4.45
N TYR A 218 11.54 7.91 3.14
CA TYR A 218 10.39 7.87 2.25
C TYR A 218 10.80 7.49 0.81
N GLU A 219 9.98 6.69 0.15
CA GLU A 219 10.29 6.15 -1.18
C GLU A 219 9.03 6.03 -2.03
N LEU A 220 9.13 6.38 -3.32
CA LEU A 220 8.08 6.14 -4.29
C LEU A 220 8.29 4.76 -4.91
N GLY A 221 7.23 3.97 -4.94
CA GLY A 221 7.22 2.69 -5.63
C GLY A 221 5.84 2.39 -6.20
N TYR A 222 5.63 1.12 -6.53
CA TYR A 222 4.39 0.64 -7.10
C TYR A 222 3.76 -0.44 -6.21
N TYR A 223 2.44 -0.44 -6.11
CA TYR A 223 1.69 -1.47 -5.38
C TYR A 223 0.51 -1.98 -6.21
N THR A 224 0.18 -3.26 -6.07
CA THR A 224 -1.03 -3.86 -6.66
C THR A 224 -2.11 -4.05 -5.60
N PHE A 225 -3.30 -3.47 -5.80
CA PHE A 225 -4.41 -3.64 -4.85
C PHE A 225 -5.04 -5.03 -4.88
N ILE A 226 -4.99 -5.68 -6.04
CA ILE A 226 -5.51 -7.03 -6.23
C ILE A 226 -4.30 -7.88 -6.58
N GLN A 227 -3.76 -8.54 -5.55
CA GLN A 227 -2.85 -9.67 -5.77
C GLN A 227 -3.65 -10.79 -6.47
N LEU A 228 -2.95 -11.72 -7.15
CA LEU A 228 -3.59 -12.82 -7.87
C LEU A 228 -4.79 -13.39 -7.10
N ASN A 229 -5.96 -13.45 -7.74
CA ASN A 229 -7.17 -14.03 -7.18
C ASN A 229 -7.65 -15.20 -8.04
N GLU A 230 -8.67 -15.92 -7.56
CA GLU A 230 -9.30 -17.10 -8.19
C GLU A 230 -9.70 -16.90 -9.68
N THR A 231 -9.74 -15.67 -10.20
CA THR A 231 -10.06 -15.39 -11.62
C THR A 231 -8.82 -15.00 -12.45
N ALA A 232 -7.62 -15.32 -11.95
CA ALA A 232 -6.31 -15.24 -12.60
C ALA A 232 -6.20 -14.11 -13.63
N ALA A 233 -6.07 -12.87 -13.15
CA ALA A 233 -5.64 -11.81 -14.04
C ALA A 233 -4.17 -12.08 -14.41
N GLU A 234 -3.94 -12.61 -15.62
CA GLU A 234 -2.62 -12.70 -16.28
C GLU A 234 -1.90 -11.34 -16.28
N THR A 235 -2.63 -10.27 -16.03
CA THR A 235 -2.19 -8.89 -16.05
C THR A 235 -2.66 -8.16 -14.79
N GLN A 236 -1.77 -7.39 -14.18
CA GLN A 236 -2.01 -6.60 -12.99
C GLN A 236 -1.83 -5.11 -13.29
N VAL A 237 -2.64 -4.28 -12.64
CA VAL A 237 -2.48 -2.83 -12.67
C VAL A 237 -1.73 -2.39 -11.42
N LEU A 238 -0.55 -1.81 -11.61
CA LEU A 238 0.30 -1.29 -10.53
C LEU A 238 0.07 0.20 -10.38
N THR A 239 -0.02 0.65 -9.12
CA THR A 239 -0.33 2.04 -8.79
C THR A 239 0.81 2.72 -8.03
N PRO A 240 1.19 3.96 -8.41
CA PRO A 240 2.17 4.73 -7.67
C PRO A 240 1.78 4.86 -6.20
N THR A 241 2.72 4.57 -5.31
CA THR A 241 2.50 4.41 -3.87
C THR A 241 3.69 4.96 -3.11
N TRP A 242 3.42 5.80 -2.11
CA TRP A 242 4.44 6.26 -1.18
C TRP A 242 4.59 5.25 -0.04
N ARG A 243 5.83 4.83 0.21
CA ARG A 243 6.26 4.24 1.47
C ARG A 243 6.88 5.33 2.34
N MET A 244 6.57 5.32 3.62
CA MET A 244 7.28 6.10 4.63
C MET A 244 7.66 5.21 5.80
N VAL A 245 8.89 5.39 6.28
CA VAL A 245 9.41 4.68 7.45
C VAL A 245 9.33 5.62 8.65
N PHE A 246 8.64 5.15 9.68
CA PHE A 246 8.45 5.85 10.95
C PHE A 246 9.22 5.13 12.04
N GLU A 247 10.14 5.84 12.69
CA GLU A 247 10.83 5.37 13.88
C GLU A 247 10.07 5.83 15.14
N GLN A 248 9.77 4.89 16.03
CA GLN A 248 9.08 5.10 17.30
C GLN A 248 10.08 5.38 18.43
N GLU A 249 9.59 5.75 19.62
CA GLU A 249 10.44 6.16 20.76
C GLU A 249 11.32 5.01 21.30
N ASP A 250 10.87 3.76 21.17
CA ASP A 250 11.61 2.56 21.52
C ASP A 250 12.68 2.17 20.48
N GLY A 251 12.70 2.85 19.33
CA GLY A 251 13.59 2.58 18.21
C GLY A 251 13.02 1.62 17.17
N ASP A 252 11.81 1.12 17.36
CA ASP A 252 11.16 0.25 16.38
C ASP A 252 10.78 1.06 15.14
N GLN A 253 10.97 0.46 13.97
CA GLN A 253 10.68 1.10 12.69
C GLN A 253 9.51 0.41 12.00
N GLU A 254 8.55 1.21 11.55
CA GLU A 254 7.37 0.74 10.82
C GLU A 254 7.31 1.39 9.44
N SER A 255 7.04 0.59 8.40
CA SER A 255 6.79 1.08 7.05
C SER A 255 5.29 1.19 6.80
N LEU A 256 4.82 2.40 6.47
CA LEU A 256 3.43 2.64 6.09
C LEU A 256 3.32 3.00 4.62
N TYR A 257 2.21 2.59 4.00
CA TYR A 257 1.98 2.72 2.57
C TYR A 257 0.70 3.51 2.29
N ILE A 258 0.78 4.46 1.35
CA ILE A 258 -0.37 5.25 0.91
C ILE A 258 -0.35 5.42 -0.61
N ASN A 259 -1.48 5.17 -1.25
CA ASN A 259 -1.60 5.36 -2.69
C ASN A 259 -1.35 6.84 -3.05
N ALA A 260 -0.49 7.08 -4.05
CA ALA A 260 -0.03 8.43 -4.37
C ALA A 260 -1.03 9.22 -5.23
N VAL A 261 -1.98 8.57 -5.91
CA VAL A 261 -2.97 9.23 -6.78
C VAL A 261 -4.29 9.49 -6.03
N ASN A 262 -4.81 8.46 -5.37
CA ASN A 262 -6.02 8.47 -4.57
C ASN A 262 -5.62 8.11 -3.13
N PRO A 263 -5.38 9.08 -2.23
CA PRO A 263 -4.67 8.87 -0.96
C PRO A 263 -5.39 7.95 0.04
N SER A 264 -5.36 6.65 -0.20
CA SER A 264 -5.86 5.59 0.69
C SER A 264 -4.70 4.85 1.31
N LEU A 265 -4.82 4.52 2.60
CA LEU A 265 -3.85 3.62 3.25
C LEU A 265 -3.91 2.25 2.60
N ILE A 266 -2.76 1.61 2.55
CA ILE A 266 -2.59 0.27 2.06
C ILE A 266 -2.12 -0.55 3.26
N GLU A 267 -2.97 -1.50 3.66
CA GLU A 267 -2.62 -2.51 4.65
C GLU A 267 -1.98 -3.68 3.92
N ILE A 268 -0.82 -4.11 4.41
CA ILE A 268 -0.06 -5.24 3.84
C ILE A 268 -0.34 -6.46 4.68
N ASP A 269 -0.86 -7.50 4.03
CA ASP A 269 -0.98 -8.84 4.60
C ASP A 269 0.28 -9.63 4.21
N LEU A 270 1.22 -9.76 5.15
CA LEU A 270 2.48 -10.45 4.89
C LEU A 270 2.29 -11.96 4.75
N GLU A 271 1.32 -12.54 5.48
CA GLU A 271 1.01 -13.97 5.35
C GLU A 271 0.56 -14.27 3.92
N SER A 272 -0.16 -13.32 3.28
CA SER A 272 -0.62 -13.47 1.90
C SER A 272 0.48 -13.47 0.85
N LEU A 273 1.74 -13.27 1.25
CA LEU A 273 2.86 -13.24 0.34
C LEU A 273 3.55 -14.59 0.22
N GLU A 274 3.31 -15.56 1.10
CA GLU A 274 3.93 -16.90 1.03
C GLU A 274 3.52 -17.65 -0.26
N PHE A 275 4.48 -18.29 -0.93
CA PHE A 275 4.25 -18.90 -2.24
C PHE A 275 3.31 -20.10 -2.20
N GLU A 276 3.19 -20.76 -1.05
CA GLU A 276 2.21 -21.81 -0.79
C GLU A 276 0.78 -21.33 -1.00
N GLN A 277 0.50 -20.04 -0.81
CA GLN A 277 -0.84 -19.49 -1.08
C GLN A 277 -1.22 -19.51 -2.56
N LEU A 278 -0.25 -19.63 -3.46
CA LEU A 278 -0.52 -19.73 -4.90
C LEU A 278 -1.06 -21.12 -5.28
N GLU A 279 -0.84 -22.15 -4.45
CA GLU A 279 -1.40 -23.50 -4.64
C GLU A 279 -2.92 -23.50 -4.60
N GLU A 280 -3.50 -22.80 -3.61
CA GLU A 280 -4.95 -22.74 -3.39
C GLU A 280 -5.71 -22.10 -4.58
N ILE A 281 -5.02 -21.22 -5.31
CA ILE A 281 -5.56 -20.51 -6.49
C ILE A 281 -5.56 -21.43 -7.72
N GLU A 282 -4.64 -22.39 -7.83
CA GLU A 282 -4.59 -23.33 -8.96
C GLU A 282 -5.64 -24.44 -8.82
N GLU A 283 -5.80 -25.01 -7.61
CA GLU A 283 -6.74 -26.12 -7.36
C GLU A 283 -8.23 -25.75 -7.50
N THR A 284 -8.56 -24.46 -7.44
CA THR A 284 -9.95 -23.97 -7.55
C THR A 284 -10.36 -23.59 -8.98
N VAL A 285 -9.41 -23.55 -9.92
CA VAL A 285 -9.62 -23.15 -11.32
C VAL A 285 -9.74 -24.35 -12.28
N GLU A 286 -9.35 -25.56 -11.86
CA GLU A 286 -9.63 -26.84 -12.57
C GLU A 286 -11.05 -27.40 -12.30
#